data_AF-A0A831ZKL8-F1
#
_entry.id   AF-A0A831ZKL8-F1
#
_cell.length_a   1.000
_cell.length_b   1.000
_cell.length_c   1.000
_cell.angle_alpha   90.00
_cell.angle_beta   90.00
_cell.angle_gamma   90.00
#
_symmetry.space_group_name_H-M   'P 1'
#
loop_
_entity.id
_entity.type
_entity.pdbx_description
1 polymer ?
#
loop_
_entity_poly.entity_id
_entity_poly.type
_entity_poly.pdbx_seq_one_letter_code
_entity_poly.pdbx_strand_id
1 'polypeptide(L)'
;MQNSGQLLGGKIALPKLFWLVYAIVLWFLIPGFLVKRKQTPRHWRTVFGWFLINMLLRGVVELYLMYVTVNWSPYYGIAHDLFSIVVLGWLLVFVRHNIHMDCYLGYAAVLITTLMIESVFVMYMINAVSADGHRVYFVPDDASHSVILSFTWVVVLLLSVYLVDFGRRVLSERFDCRGFEAE
;
A
#
# COMPACT_ATOMS: atom_id res chain seq x y z
N MET A 1 14.06 24.92 -24.50
CA MET A 1 14.83 23.83 -23.86
C MET A 1 13.91 23.12 -22.88
N GLN A 2 13.67 21.84 -23.15
CA GLN A 2 12.62 20.98 -22.61
C GLN A 2 13.23 20.07 -21.53
N ASN A 3 13.45 20.63 -20.33
CA ASN A 3 13.89 19.87 -19.16
C ASN A 3 13.65 20.63 -17.83
N SER A 4 12.49 21.26 -17.68
CA SER A 4 12.01 21.60 -16.33
C SER A 4 11.37 20.32 -15.77
N GLY A 5 12.08 19.62 -14.88
CA GLY A 5 11.61 18.43 -14.16
C GLY A 5 10.41 18.66 -13.23
N GLN A 6 9.43 19.44 -13.67
CA GLN A 6 8.11 19.52 -13.07
C GLN A 6 7.37 18.23 -13.45
N LEU A 7 7.59 17.18 -12.67
CA LEU A 7 6.64 16.07 -12.59
C LEU A 7 5.24 16.65 -12.33
N LEU A 8 4.27 16.26 -13.13
CA LEU A 8 2.84 16.53 -12.89
C LEU A 8 2.51 16.05 -11.47
N GLY A 9 2.39 16.98 -10.52
CA GLY A 9 2.28 16.63 -9.10
C GLY A 9 2.69 17.69 -8.09
N GLY A 10 3.58 18.61 -8.47
CA GLY A 10 4.15 19.58 -7.52
C GLY A 10 5.30 19.00 -6.69
N LYS A 11 5.79 19.76 -5.70
CA LYS A 11 6.88 19.30 -4.81
C LYS A 11 6.33 18.24 -3.84
N ILE A 12 6.88 17.03 -3.87
CA ILE A 12 6.54 15.96 -2.93
C ILE A 12 7.36 16.10 -1.65
N ALA A 13 6.70 16.12 -0.49
CA ALA A 13 7.39 16.06 0.80
C ALA A 13 8.09 14.69 0.98
N LEU A 14 9.29 14.69 1.58
CA LEU A 14 10.06 13.46 1.83
C LEU A 14 9.26 12.32 2.49
N PRO A 15 8.42 12.56 3.52
CA PRO A 15 7.65 11.49 4.16
C PRO A 15 6.72 10.78 3.17
N LYS A 16 6.11 11.55 2.26
CA LYS A 16 5.22 11.01 1.22
C LYS A 16 5.99 10.23 0.15
N LEU A 17 7.20 10.66 -0.17
CA LEU A 17 8.09 9.90 -1.06
C LEU A 17 8.44 8.54 -0.45
N PHE A 18 8.84 8.49 0.82
CA PHE A 18 9.09 7.22 1.50
C PHE A 18 7.84 6.36 1.56
N TRP A 19 6.70 6.93 1.96
CA TRP A 19 5.43 6.22 1.96
C TRP A 19 5.12 5.56 0.61
N LEU A 20 5.30 6.27 -0.50
CA LEU A 20 5.10 5.72 -1.84
C LEU A 20 6.01 4.51 -2.12
N VAL A 21 7.28 4.58 -1.74
CA VAL A 21 8.21 3.45 -1.86
C VAL A 21 7.71 2.26 -1.04
N TYR A 22 7.28 2.48 0.20
CA TYR A 22 6.72 1.43 1.05
C TYR A 22 5.44 0.83 0.46
N ALA A 23 4.54 1.67 -0.08
CA ALA A 23 3.32 1.22 -0.76
C ALA A 23 3.66 0.33 -1.97
N ILE A 24 4.65 0.70 -2.79
CA ILE A 24 5.10 -0.14 -3.91
C ILE A 24 5.64 -1.49 -3.42
N VAL A 25 6.48 -1.47 -2.39
CA VAL A 25 7.07 -2.69 -1.83
C VAL A 25 6.00 -3.62 -1.25
N LEU A 26 5.11 -3.09 -0.41
CA LEU A 26 4.06 -3.84 0.27
C LEU A 26 2.94 -4.27 -0.69
N TRP A 27 2.52 -3.42 -1.62
CA TRP A 27 1.35 -3.76 -2.44
C TRP A 27 1.71 -4.58 -3.68
N PHE A 28 2.94 -4.50 -4.17
CA PHE A 28 3.35 -5.16 -5.41
C PHE A 28 4.48 -6.15 -5.24
N LEU A 29 5.62 -5.73 -4.67
CA LEU A 29 6.84 -6.54 -4.67
C LEU A 29 6.72 -7.75 -3.74
N ILE A 30 6.30 -7.55 -2.49
CA ILE A 30 6.16 -8.64 -1.53
C ILE A 30 5.04 -9.62 -1.95
N PRO A 31 3.81 -9.20 -2.34
CA PRO A 31 2.80 -10.13 -2.81
C PRO A 31 3.27 -10.90 -4.05
N GLY A 32 3.94 -10.23 -5.00
CA GLY A 32 4.53 -10.88 -6.17
C GLY A 32 5.60 -11.92 -5.81
N PHE A 33 6.44 -11.62 -4.82
CA PHE A 33 7.42 -12.56 -4.27
C PHE A 33 6.73 -13.77 -3.61
N LEU A 34 5.75 -13.52 -2.74
CA LEU A 34 5.01 -14.57 -2.02
C LEU A 34 4.25 -15.52 -2.96
N VAL A 35 3.67 -15.00 -4.04
CA VAL A 35 2.94 -15.79 -5.05
C VAL A 35 3.87 -16.71 -5.86
N LYS A 36 5.10 -16.26 -6.15
CA LYS A 36 6.10 -17.06 -6.91
C LYS A 36 6.80 -18.10 -6.04
N ARG A 37 6.87 -17.86 -4.73
CA ARG A 37 7.58 -18.73 -3.79
C ARG A 37 6.84 -20.06 -3.57
N LYS A 38 7.55 -21.19 -3.71
CA LYS A 38 6.98 -22.54 -3.54
C LYS A 38 6.63 -22.87 -2.09
N GLN A 39 7.34 -22.27 -1.14
CA GLN A 39 7.15 -22.47 0.29
C GLN A 39 5.86 -21.79 0.81
N THR A 40 5.30 -20.84 0.06
CA THR A 40 4.04 -20.18 0.46
C THR A 40 2.88 -21.16 0.29
N PRO A 41 2.05 -21.37 1.33
CA PRO A 41 0.87 -22.22 1.23
C PRO A 41 -0.05 -21.79 0.09
N ARG A 42 -0.68 -22.77 -0.59
CA ARG A 42 -1.48 -22.50 -1.80
C ARG A 42 -2.62 -21.50 -1.55
N HIS A 43 -3.27 -21.58 -0.38
CA HIS A 43 -4.34 -20.63 -0.01
C HIS A 43 -3.82 -19.19 0.09
N TRP A 44 -2.66 -18.97 0.74
CA TRP A 44 -2.04 -17.65 0.82
C TRP A 44 -1.57 -17.12 -0.54
N ARG A 45 -1.06 -18.01 -1.42
CA ARG A 45 -0.74 -17.63 -2.80
C ARG A 45 -1.98 -17.17 -3.57
N THR A 46 -3.14 -17.80 -3.34
CA THR A 46 -4.41 -17.36 -3.94
C THR A 46 -4.84 -16.00 -3.38
N VAL A 47 -4.78 -15.79 -2.07
CA VAL A 47 -5.13 -14.50 -1.42
C VAL A 47 -4.26 -13.38 -1.98
N PHE A 48 -2.94 -13.51 -1.91
CA PHE A 48 -2.00 -12.48 -2.38
C PHE A 48 -1.98 -12.35 -3.90
N GLY A 49 -2.28 -13.42 -4.63
CA GLY A 49 -2.40 -13.38 -6.09
C GLY A 49 -3.58 -12.52 -6.55
N TRP A 50 -4.76 -12.74 -5.98
CA TRP A 50 -5.94 -11.93 -6.29
C TRP A 50 -5.76 -10.48 -5.84
N PHE A 51 -5.20 -10.26 -4.66
CA PHE A 51 -4.84 -8.93 -4.19
C PHE A 51 -3.88 -8.21 -5.17
N LEU A 52 -2.83 -8.89 -5.61
CA LEU A 52 -1.85 -8.33 -6.54
C LEU A 52 -2.48 -8.00 -7.91
N ILE A 53 -3.31 -8.89 -8.46
CA ILE A 53 -4.03 -8.62 -9.72
C ILE A 53 -4.88 -7.36 -9.59
N ASN A 54 -5.61 -7.23 -8.49
CA ASN A 54 -6.43 -6.06 -8.20
C ASN A 54 -5.58 -4.77 -8.11
N MET A 55 -4.44 -4.81 -7.42
CA MET A 55 -3.53 -3.65 -7.34
C MET A 55 -2.86 -3.31 -8.67
N LEU A 56 -2.53 -4.29 -9.51
CA LEU A 56 -2.01 -4.06 -10.86
C LEU A 56 -3.06 -3.41 -11.76
N LEU A 57 -4.31 -3.87 -11.68
CA LEU A 57 -5.42 -3.26 -12.40
C LEU A 57 -5.59 -1.79 -11.98
N ARG A 58 -5.52 -1.50 -10.67
CA ARG A 58 -5.50 -0.11 -10.17
C ARG A 58 -4.43 0.72 -10.86
N GLY A 59 -3.18 0.25 -10.85
CA GLY A 59 -2.06 0.97 -11.44
C GLY A 59 -2.27 1.26 -12.93
N VAL A 60 -2.76 0.28 -13.70
CA VAL A 60 -3.07 0.46 -15.13
C VAL A 60 -4.18 1.50 -15.33
N VAL A 61 -5.26 1.42 -14.56
CA VAL A 61 -6.39 2.35 -14.68
C VAL A 61 -5.99 3.76 -14.24
N GLU A 62 -5.26 3.92 -13.14
CA GLU A 62 -4.79 5.24 -12.68
C GLU A 62 -3.85 5.89 -13.70
N LEU A 63 -2.89 5.15 -14.24
CA LEU A 63 -2.01 5.66 -15.29
C LEU A 63 -2.80 6.08 -16.54
N TYR A 64 -3.79 5.29 -16.94
CA TYR A 64 -4.67 5.64 -18.05
C TYR A 64 -5.48 6.91 -17.76
N LEU A 65 -6.04 7.03 -16.56
CA LEU A 65 -6.82 8.20 -16.13
C LEU A 65 -5.97 9.47 -16.01
N MET A 66 -4.70 9.34 -15.59
CA MET A 66 -3.79 10.47 -15.44
C MET A 66 -3.22 10.94 -16.78
N TYR A 67 -2.77 10.01 -17.63
CA TYR A 67 -2.00 10.34 -18.83
C TYR A 67 -2.80 10.32 -20.13
N VAL A 68 -3.90 9.56 -20.21
CA VAL A 68 -4.68 9.43 -21.45
C VAL A 68 -5.96 10.24 -21.39
N THR A 69 -6.83 10.00 -20.41
CA THR A 69 -8.12 10.71 -20.33
C THR A 69 -8.05 11.99 -19.51
N VAL A 70 -6.99 12.18 -18.73
CA VAL A 70 -6.75 13.37 -17.91
C VAL A 70 -7.95 13.66 -16.99
N ASN A 71 -8.64 12.59 -16.56
CA ASN A 71 -9.86 12.60 -15.73
C ASN A 71 -9.65 11.88 -14.40
N TRP A 72 -8.39 11.75 -13.97
CA TRP A 72 -8.07 11.16 -12.68
C TRP A 72 -8.75 11.94 -11.54
N SER A 73 -9.35 11.19 -10.62
CA SER A 73 -10.05 11.71 -9.46
C SER A 73 -9.53 11.01 -8.20
N PRO A 74 -9.25 11.75 -7.10
CA PRO A 74 -8.84 11.13 -5.84
C PRO A 74 -9.88 10.16 -5.28
N TYR A 75 -11.18 10.38 -5.57
CA TYR A 75 -12.26 9.47 -5.16
C TYR A 75 -12.13 8.08 -5.76
N TYR A 76 -11.55 7.94 -6.96
CA TYR A 76 -11.27 6.64 -7.56
C TYR A 76 -10.28 5.84 -6.71
N GLY A 77 -9.22 6.49 -6.23
CA GLY A 77 -8.22 5.87 -5.36
C GLY A 77 -8.85 5.33 -4.07
N ILE A 78 -9.66 6.15 -3.38
CA ILE A 78 -10.36 5.74 -2.15
C ILE A 78 -11.33 4.58 -2.43
N ALA A 79 -12.14 4.68 -3.48
CA ALA A 79 -13.09 3.62 -3.84
C ALA A 79 -12.36 2.29 -4.10
N HIS A 80 -11.22 2.35 -4.79
CA HIS A 80 -10.41 1.17 -5.04
C HIS A 80 -9.74 0.62 -3.77
N ASP A 81 -9.27 1.47 -2.85
CA ASP A 81 -8.73 1.03 -1.56
C ASP A 81 -9.78 0.27 -0.74
N LEU A 82 -10.98 0.83 -0.63
CA LEU A 82 -12.11 0.20 0.06
C LEU A 82 -12.50 -1.13 -0.61
N PHE A 83 -12.56 -1.15 -1.94
CA PHE A 83 -12.79 -2.38 -2.69
C PHE A 83 -11.71 -3.43 -2.41
N SER A 84 -10.43 -3.04 -2.43
CA SER A 84 -9.29 -3.92 -2.09
C SER A 84 -9.41 -4.50 -0.68
N ILE A 85 -9.82 -3.69 0.30
CA ILE A 85 -10.05 -4.14 1.69
C ILE A 85 -11.17 -5.18 1.72
N VAL A 86 -12.29 -4.93 1.04
CA VAL A 86 -13.42 -5.87 0.98
C VAL A 86 -13.02 -7.17 0.29
N VAL A 87 -12.32 -7.11 -0.84
CA VAL A 87 -11.81 -8.28 -1.55
C VAL A 87 -10.87 -9.09 -0.67
N LEU A 88 -9.91 -8.43 -0.01
CA LEU A 88 -8.95 -9.09 0.87
C LEU A 88 -9.66 -9.73 2.07
N GLY A 89 -10.59 -9.02 2.72
CA GLY A 89 -11.40 -9.56 3.82
C GLY A 89 -12.25 -10.75 3.39
N TRP A 90 -12.89 -10.69 2.22
CA TRP A 90 -13.67 -11.79 1.67
C TRP A 90 -12.80 -13.02 1.37
N LEU A 91 -11.61 -12.83 0.78
CA LEU A 91 -10.66 -13.91 0.53
C LEU A 91 -10.17 -14.56 1.83
N LEU A 92 -9.93 -13.77 2.88
CA LEU A 92 -9.56 -14.28 4.21
C LEU A 92 -10.70 -15.12 4.82
N VAL A 93 -11.96 -14.69 4.69
CA VAL A 93 -13.12 -15.48 5.13
C VAL A 93 -13.23 -16.78 4.33
N PHE A 94 -12.98 -16.74 3.02
CA PHE A 94 -13.04 -17.93 2.16
C PHE A 94 -12.00 -18.98 2.53
N VAL A 95 -10.78 -18.56 2.89
CA VAL A 95 -9.70 -19.48 3.28
C VAL A 95 -9.61 -19.71 4.79
N ARG A 96 -10.55 -19.18 5.59
CA ARG A 96 -10.52 -19.16 7.06
C ARG A 96 -10.19 -20.50 7.73
N HIS A 97 -10.67 -21.61 7.17
CA HIS A 97 -10.45 -22.95 7.72
C HIS A 97 -8.99 -23.41 7.62
N ASN A 98 -8.17 -22.71 6.84
CA ASN A 98 -6.74 -22.97 6.65
C ASN A 98 -5.87 -21.84 7.22
N ILE A 99 -6.47 -20.81 7.84
CA ILE A 99 -5.73 -19.69 8.43
C ILE A 99 -5.35 -20.08 9.86
N HIS A 100 -4.05 -20.05 10.13
CA HIS A 100 -3.51 -20.02 11.49
C HIS A 100 -3.03 -18.60 11.80
N MET A 101 -2.83 -18.30 13.09
CA MET A 101 -2.18 -17.05 13.51
C MET A 101 -0.71 -17.09 13.10
N ASP A 102 -0.44 -16.68 11.86
CA ASP A 102 0.86 -16.79 11.21
C ASP A 102 1.32 -15.43 10.65
N CYS A 103 2.55 -15.40 10.14
CA CYS A 103 3.14 -14.20 9.55
C CYS A 103 2.34 -13.66 8.34
N TYR A 104 1.58 -14.52 7.63
CA TYR A 104 0.85 -14.16 6.43
C TYR A 104 -0.44 -13.44 6.77
N LEU A 105 -1.13 -13.89 7.84
CA LEU A 105 -2.25 -13.16 8.39
C LEU A 105 -1.81 -11.79 8.91
N GLY A 106 -0.67 -11.73 9.61
CA GLY A 106 -0.06 -10.47 10.02
C GLY A 106 0.23 -9.55 8.83
N TYR A 107 0.77 -10.10 7.75
CA TYR A 107 1.00 -9.35 6.51
C TYR A 107 -0.31 -8.87 5.85
N ALA A 108 -1.35 -9.71 5.80
CA ALA A 108 -2.66 -9.30 5.29
C ALA A 108 -3.27 -8.17 6.12
N ALA A 109 -3.10 -8.18 7.45
CA ALA A 109 -3.52 -7.09 8.32
C ALA A 109 -2.75 -5.79 8.03
N VAL A 110 -1.45 -5.87 7.75
CA VAL A 110 -0.64 -4.71 7.30
C VAL A 110 -1.14 -4.17 5.96
N LEU A 111 -1.50 -5.02 5.01
CA LEU A 111 -2.10 -4.58 3.73
C LEU A 111 -3.39 -3.81 3.96
N ILE A 112 -4.32 -4.34 4.76
CA ILE A 112 -5.58 -3.66 5.09
C ILE A 112 -5.30 -2.30 5.76
N THR A 113 -4.41 -2.29 6.74
CA THR A 113 -4.06 -1.08 7.50
C THR A 113 -3.45 -0.01 6.59
N THR A 114 -2.54 -0.40 5.69
CA THR A 114 -1.91 0.56 4.76
C THR A 114 -2.88 1.12 3.73
N LEU A 115 -3.86 0.34 3.26
CA LEU A 115 -4.93 0.86 2.40
C LEU A 115 -5.84 1.85 3.14
N MET A 116 -6.16 1.58 4.41
CA MET A 116 -6.92 2.54 5.23
C MET A 116 -6.14 3.85 5.43
N ILE A 117 -4.84 3.75 5.71
CA ILE A 117 -3.96 4.92 5.85
C ILE A 117 -3.88 5.71 4.54
N GLU A 118 -3.76 5.03 3.39
CA GLU A 118 -3.80 5.69 2.08
C GLU A 118 -5.11 6.46 1.88
N SER A 119 -6.25 5.83 2.19
CA SER A 119 -7.55 6.50 2.10
C SER A 119 -7.62 7.76 2.98
N VAL A 120 -7.03 7.73 4.19
CA VAL A 120 -6.91 8.91 5.06
C VAL A 120 -6.04 9.99 4.44
N PHE A 121 -4.92 9.61 3.80
CA PHE A 121 -4.04 10.55 3.10
C PHE A 121 -4.74 11.22 1.93
N VAL A 122 -5.46 10.44 1.13
CA VAL A 122 -6.21 10.98 -0.02
C VAL A 122 -7.36 11.87 0.46
N MET A 123 -8.10 11.49 1.50
CA MET A 123 -9.13 12.33 2.10
C MET A 123 -8.57 13.66 2.61
N TYR A 124 -7.39 13.64 3.25
CA TYR A 124 -6.72 14.86 3.66
C TYR A 124 -6.36 15.74 2.45
N MET A 125 -5.84 15.16 1.36
CA MET A 125 -5.52 15.91 0.14
C MET A 125 -6.74 16.56 -0.51
N ILE A 126 -7.89 15.86 -0.52
CA ILE A 126 -9.14 16.42 -1.05
C ILE A 126 -9.55 17.65 -0.24
N ASN A 127 -9.53 17.55 1.09
CA ASN A 127 -10.10 18.58 1.95
C ASN A 127 -9.15 19.77 2.22
N ALA A 128 -7.84 19.52 2.30
CA ALA A 128 -6.88 20.50 2.79
C ALA A 128 -5.93 21.05 1.71
N VAL A 129 -5.83 20.39 0.54
CA VAL A 129 -4.85 20.74 -0.49
C VAL A 129 -5.51 21.08 -1.83
N SER A 130 -6.62 20.41 -2.16
CA SER A 130 -7.33 20.61 -3.44
C SER A 130 -8.21 21.88 -3.46
N ALA A 131 -8.16 22.71 -2.42
CA ALA A 131 -8.98 23.93 -2.28
C ALA A 131 -8.55 25.07 -3.23
N ASP A 132 -7.32 25.05 -3.76
CA ASP A 132 -6.75 26.16 -4.54
C ASP A 132 -6.94 26.02 -6.07
N GLY A 133 -7.83 25.13 -6.53
CA GLY A 133 -8.22 25.03 -7.95
C GLY A 133 -7.19 24.43 -8.92
N HIS A 134 -5.97 24.15 -8.45
CA HIS A 134 -4.94 23.41 -9.20
C HIS A 134 -4.99 21.90 -8.88
N ARG A 135 -4.73 21.06 -9.89
CA ARG A 135 -4.63 19.59 -9.70
C ARG A 135 -3.37 19.26 -8.92
N VAL A 136 -3.49 19.13 -7.61
CA VAL A 136 -2.39 18.74 -6.73
C VAL A 136 -2.41 17.23 -6.56
N TYR A 137 -1.32 16.56 -6.94
CA TYR A 137 -1.18 15.11 -6.78
C TYR A 137 -0.37 14.72 -5.53
N PHE A 138 0.31 15.68 -4.88
CA PHE A 138 1.13 15.45 -3.69
C PHE A 138 0.97 16.55 -2.64
N VAL A 139 1.04 16.17 -1.36
CA VAL A 139 1.08 17.14 -0.25
C VAL A 139 2.41 17.90 -0.29
N PRO A 140 2.40 19.24 -0.40
CA PRO A 140 3.62 20.05 -0.38
C PRO A 140 4.25 20.07 1.01
N ASP A 141 5.56 20.33 1.06
CA ASP A 141 6.32 20.47 2.29
C ASP A 141 6.13 21.90 2.87
N ASP A 142 4.96 22.13 3.46
CA ASP A 142 4.59 23.39 4.13
C ASP A 142 4.16 23.15 5.59
N ALA A 143 4.36 24.15 6.43
CA ALA A 143 4.07 24.09 7.87
C ALA A 143 2.58 23.80 8.16
N SER A 144 1.70 24.23 7.26
CA SER A 144 0.25 23.97 7.28
C SER A 144 -0.10 22.47 7.24
N HIS A 145 0.81 21.62 6.72
CA HIS A 145 0.64 20.18 6.59
C HIS A 145 1.50 19.37 7.58
N SER A 146 2.14 20.02 8.54
CA SER A 146 3.07 19.39 9.50
C SER A 146 2.46 18.20 10.25
N VAL A 147 1.18 18.25 10.62
CA VAL A 147 0.49 17.14 11.31
C VAL A 147 0.43 15.88 10.45
N ILE A 148 0.01 16.00 9.18
CA ILE A 148 -0.10 14.84 8.29
C ILE A 148 1.28 14.29 7.91
N LEU A 149 2.29 15.17 7.80
CA LEU A 149 3.66 14.78 7.48
C LEU A 149 4.33 14.06 8.66
N SER A 150 4.15 14.53 9.89
CA SER A 150 4.60 13.85 11.11
C SER A 150 3.93 12.49 11.29
N PHE A 151 2.62 12.40 11.06
CA PHE A 151 1.93 11.12 11.08
C PHE A 151 2.44 10.17 9.98
N THR A 152 2.71 10.68 8.77
CA THR A 152 3.32 9.89 7.69
C THR A 152 4.71 9.36 8.11
N TRP A 153 5.52 10.16 8.80
CA TRP A 153 6.81 9.70 9.34
C TRP A 153 6.66 8.56 10.34
N VAL A 154 5.74 8.67 11.29
CA VAL A 154 5.48 7.60 12.28
C VAL A 154 5.12 6.31 11.55
N VAL A 155 4.23 6.38 10.57
CA VAL A 155 3.84 5.22 9.76
C VAL A 155 5.04 4.63 9.01
N VAL A 156 5.85 5.46 8.34
CA VAL A 156 7.06 5.01 7.61
C VAL A 156 8.06 4.34 8.56
N LEU A 157 8.28 4.87 9.76
CA LEU A 157 9.19 4.27 10.75
C LEU A 157 8.67 2.91 11.23
N LEU A 158 7.38 2.81 11.54
CA LEU A 158 6.76 1.54 11.92
C LEU A 158 6.85 0.50 10.80
N LEU A 159 6.60 0.90 9.55
CA LEU A 159 6.74 0.03 8.39
C LEU A 159 8.20 -0.37 8.13
N SER A 160 9.15 0.50 8.43
CA SER A 160 10.59 0.19 8.33
C SER A 160 10.97 -0.94 9.28
N VAL A 161 10.56 -0.82 10.55
CA VAL A 161 10.78 -1.87 11.57
C VAL A 161 10.09 -3.17 11.16
N TYR A 162 8.83 -3.08 10.71
CA TYR A 162 8.07 -4.24 10.24
C TYR A 162 8.74 -4.94 9.06
N LEU A 163 9.17 -4.21 8.02
CA LEU A 163 9.81 -4.80 6.85
C LEU A 163 11.13 -5.47 7.19
N VAL A 164 11.91 -4.92 8.12
CA VAL A 164 13.14 -5.57 8.60
C VAL A 164 12.82 -6.88 9.32
N ASP A 165 11.83 -6.89 10.22
CA ASP A 165 11.43 -8.11 10.93
C ASP A 165 10.84 -9.16 9.97
N PHE A 166 9.90 -8.75 9.12
CA PHE A 166 9.30 -9.60 8.11
C PHE A 166 10.34 -10.15 7.14
N GLY A 167 11.26 -9.30 6.66
CA GLY A 167 12.36 -9.69 5.78
C GLY A 167 13.29 -10.72 6.42
N ARG A 168 13.65 -10.54 7.70
CA ARG A 168 14.44 -11.52 8.46
C ARG A 168 13.73 -12.86 8.58
N ARG A 169 12.42 -12.84 8.87
CA ARG A 169 11.60 -14.07 8.89
C ARG A 169 11.56 -14.72 7.53
N VAL A 170 11.33 -13.95 6.46
CA VAL A 170 11.26 -14.37 5.05
C VAL A 170 12.54 -15.01 4.53
N LEU A 171 13.69 -14.41 4.83
CA LEU A 171 15.00 -14.78 4.30
C LEU A 171 15.71 -15.85 5.14
N SER A 172 15.25 -16.15 6.35
CA SER A 172 15.86 -17.23 7.13
C SER A 172 15.65 -18.58 6.42
N GLU A 173 16.67 -19.45 6.46
CA GLU A 173 16.63 -20.79 5.86
C GLU A 173 15.50 -21.65 6.43
N ARG A 174 15.03 -21.31 7.64
CA ARG A 174 13.86 -21.86 8.31
C ARG A 174 12.74 -20.83 8.30
N PHE A 175 12.24 -20.51 7.11
CA PHE A 175 11.01 -19.75 7.00
C PHE A 175 9.88 -20.53 7.65
N ASP A 176 9.65 -20.27 8.93
CA ASP A 176 8.61 -20.89 9.72
C ASP A 176 7.67 -19.82 10.22
N CYS A 177 6.49 -19.77 9.61
CA CYS A 177 5.42 -18.90 10.07
C CYS A 177 4.56 -19.54 11.17
N ARG A 178 4.94 -20.72 11.67
CA ARG A 178 4.29 -21.42 12.80
C ARG A 178 4.83 -21.03 14.17
N GLY A 179 5.52 -19.90 14.30
CA GLY A 179 6.13 -19.46 15.57
C GLY A 179 5.17 -18.98 16.67
N PHE A 180 3.91 -19.40 16.67
CA PHE A 180 2.90 -19.04 17.68
C PHE A 180 2.07 -20.25 18.16
N GLU A 181 2.60 -21.47 18.02
CA GLU A 181 2.18 -22.56 18.90
C GLU A 181 3.00 -22.40 20.18
N ALA A 182 2.35 -21.84 21.21
CA ALA A 182 2.90 -21.62 22.53
C ALA A 182 3.43 -22.94 23.13
N GLU A 183 4.62 -22.87 23.75
CA GLU A 183 4.97 -23.75 24.87
C GLU A 183 3.95 -23.58 26.02
#